data_AF-A0A2J0M9K6-F1
#
_entry.id   AF-A0A2J0M9K6-F1
#
_cell.length_a   1.000
_cell.length_b   1.000
_cell.length_c   1.000
_cell.angle_alpha   90.00
_cell.angle_beta   90.00
_cell.angle_gamma   90.00
#
_symmetry.space_group_name_H-M   'P 1'
#
loop_
_entity.id
_entity.type
_entity.pdbx_description
1 polymer ?
#
loop_
_entity_poly.entity_id
_entity_poly.type
_entity_poly.pdbx_seq_one_letter_code
_entity_poly.pdbx_strand_id
1 'polypeptide(L)' 'MKSDKAAIKGKHIVLVDDVITTGNTADNCAKLLKQAGAKSVWALTIAYGHPIKK' A
#
# COMPACT_ATOMS: atom_id res chain seq x y z
N MET A 1 -18.25 -4.10 2.89
CA MET A 1 -17.10 -3.56 3.65
C MET A 1 -17.26 -2.04 3.70
N LYS A 2 -17.49 -1.45 4.88
CA LYS A 2 -17.70 0.00 5.00
C LYS A 2 -16.35 0.72 4.95
N SER A 3 -16.15 1.57 3.95
CA SER A 3 -14.99 2.44 3.84
C SER A 3 -15.26 3.74 4.58
N ASP A 4 -15.19 3.71 5.92
CA ASP A 4 -15.28 4.93 6.70
C ASP A 4 -14.00 5.75 6.48
N LYS A 5 -14.07 6.79 5.64
CA LYS A 5 -12.95 7.74 5.43
C LYS A 5 -12.38 8.25 6.76
N ALA A 6 -13.23 8.39 7.78
CA ALA A 6 -12.82 8.77 9.13
C ALA A 6 -11.81 7.79 9.76
N ALA A 7 -11.86 6.50 9.41
CA ALA A 7 -10.94 5.48 9.93
C ALA A 7 -9.51 5.62 9.38
N ILE A 8 -9.34 6.27 8.22
CA ILE A 8 -8.04 6.37 7.52
C ILE A 8 -7.29 7.67 7.86
N LYS A 9 -8.03 8.78 8.07
CA LYS A 9 -7.43 10.11 8.24
C LYS A 9 -6.42 10.15 9.40
N GLY A 10 -5.21 10.62 9.11
CA GLY A 10 -4.12 10.78 10.08
C GLY A 10 -3.43 9.50 10.52
N LYS A 11 -3.83 8.32 10.00
CA LYS A 11 -3.26 7.03 10.40
C LYS A 11 -1.97 6.68 9.67
N HIS A 12 -1.12 5.92 10.33
CA HIS A 12 0.01 5.21 9.73
C HIS A 12 -0.48 3.82 9.32
N ILE A 13 -0.40 3.49 8.03
CA ILE A 13 -0.94 2.24 7.47
C ILE A 13 0.19 1.39 6.91
N VAL A 14 0.12 0.09 7.13
CA VAL A 14 1.00 -0.90 6.51
C VAL A 14 0.13 -1.81 5.63
N LEU A 15 0.44 -1.84 4.34
CA LEU A 15 -0.08 -2.84 3.40
C LEU A 15 0.77 -4.09 3.57
N VAL A 16 0.12 -5.23 3.81
CA VAL A 16 0.80 -6.52 3.98
C VAL A 16 0.35 -7.44 2.87
N ASP A 17 1.30 -7.99 2.13
CA ASP A 17 1.07 -8.97 1.08
C ASP A 17 2.18 -10.03 1.10
N ASP A 18 1.92 -11.24 0.63
CA ASP A 18 2.91 -12.32 0.65
C ASP A 18 4.08 -12.05 -0.32
N VAL A 19 3.78 -11.57 -1.53
CA VAL A 19 4.72 -11.24 -2.60
C VAL A 19 4.40 -9.87 -3.20
N ILE A 20 5.43 -9.05 -3.40
CA ILE A 20 5.38 -7.88 -4.28
C ILE A 20 6.28 -8.14 -5.48
N THR A 21 5.73 -8.08 -6.70
CA THR A 21 6.53 -8.15 -7.92
C THR A 21 6.93 -6.74 -8.38
N THR A 22 6.15 -6.11 -9.25
CA THR A 22 6.46 -4.77 -9.78
C THR A 22 6.19 -3.64 -8.79
N GLY A 23 5.38 -3.88 -7.76
CA GLY A 23 4.93 -2.86 -6.82
C GLY A 23 3.67 -2.11 -7.24
N ASN A 24 3.18 -2.26 -8.47
CA ASN A 24 2.04 -1.49 -8.99
C ASN A 24 0.78 -1.58 -8.11
N THR A 25 0.46 -2.77 -7.58
CA THR A 25 -0.70 -2.96 -6.70
C THR A 25 -0.52 -2.17 -5.40
N ALA A 26 0.62 -2.36 -4.73
CA ALA A 26 0.93 -1.65 -3.48
C ALA A 26 0.95 -0.13 -3.66
N ASP A 27 1.52 0.36 -4.77
CA ASP A 27 1.58 1.78 -5.10
C ASP A 27 0.19 2.38 -5.33
N ASN A 28 -0.68 1.70 -6.07
CA ASN A 28 -2.04 2.18 -6.31
C ASN A 28 -2.86 2.21 -5.02
N CYS A 29 -2.75 1.18 -4.18
CA CYS A 29 -3.37 1.16 -2.86
C CYS A 29 -2.83 2.29 -1.98
N ALA A 30 -1.51 2.51 -1.96
CA ALA A 30 -0.88 3.58 -1.20
C ALA A 30 -1.37 4.97 -1.66
N LYS A 31 -1.48 5.21 -2.96
CA LYS A 31 -2.03 6.45 -3.52
C LYS A 31 -3.46 6.70 -3.03
N LEU A 32 -4.33 5.70 -3.10
CA LEU A 32 -5.73 5.82 -2.67
C LEU A 32 -5.84 6.07 -1.15
N LEU A 33 -5.03 5.39 -0.33
CA LEU A 33 -4.99 5.59 1.12
C LEU A 33 -4.46 6.98 1.50
N LYS A 34 -3.44 7.46 0.79
CA LYS A 34 -2.94 8.83 0.95
C LYS A 34 -3.98 9.87 0.57
N GLN A 35 -4.69 9.68 -0.54
CA GLN A 35 -5.82 10.53 -0.95
C GLN A 35 -6.97 10.50 0.07
N ALA A 36 -7.17 9.37 0.76
CA ALA A 36 -8.11 9.25 1.87
C ALA A 36 -7.62 9.88 3.18
N GLY A 37 -6.39 10.40 3.23
CA GLY A 37 -5.86 11.18 4.35
C GLY A 37 -4.89 10.41 5.27
N ALA A 38 -4.37 9.26 4.85
CA ALA A 38 -3.36 8.54 5.63
C ALA A 38 -2.08 9.40 5.83
N LYS A 39 -1.53 9.40 7.05
CA LYS A 39 -0.28 10.10 7.38
C LYS A 39 0.91 9.43 6.73
N SER A 40 1.02 8.11 6.81
CA SER A 40 2.02 7.33 6.05
C SER A 40 1.40 6.03 5.55
N VAL A 41 1.94 5.52 4.44
CA VAL A 41 1.63 4.18 3.95
C VAL A 41 2.96 3.49 3.66
N TRP A 42 3.10 2.28 4.18
CA TRP A 42 4.25 1.39 3.97
C TRP A 42 3.75 0.10 3.33
N ALA A 43 4.62 -0.58 2.60
CA ALA A 43 4.37 -1.93 2.13
C ALA A 43 5.35 -2.89 2.81
N LEU A 44 4.84 -3.98 3.36
CA LEU A 44 5.59 -5.07 3.94
C LEU A 44 5.25 -6.35 3.18
N THR A 45 6.28 -7.07 2.76
CA THR A 45 6.11 -8.34 2.05
C THR A 45 7.20 -9.33 2.42
N ILE A 46 6.91 -10.62 2.26
CA ILE A 46 7.88 -11.69 2.53
C ILE A 46 8.87 -11.83 1.37
N ALA A 47 8.42 -11.56 0.13
CA ALA A 47 9.27 -11.66 -1.05
C ALA A 47 9.04 -10.50 -2.04
N TYR A 48 10.14 -9.94 -2.55
CA TYR A 48 10.12 -8.89 -3.56
C TYR A 48 10.73 -9.40 -4.87
N GLY A 49 9.91 -9.50 -5.92
CA GLY A 49 10.33 -9.90 -7.25
C GLY A 49 11.01 -8.74 -7.97
N HIS A 50 12.34 -8.77 -8.05
CA HIS A 50 13.09 -7.76 -8.79
C HIS A 50 12.78 -7.85 -10.30
N PRO A 51 12.38 -6.76 -10.97
CA PRO A 51 12.14 -6.79 -12.40
C PRO A 51 13.44 -7.10 -13.15
N ILE A 52 13.42 -8.15 -13.98
CA ILE A 52 14.54 -8.46 -14.86
C ILE A 52 14.61 -7.36 -15.92
N LYS A 53 15.65 -6.51 -15.87
CA LYS A 53 15.95 -5.60 -16.97
C LYS A 53 16.41 -6.44 -18.16
N LYS A 54 15.66 -6.36 -19.26
CA LYS A 54 16.13 -6.81 -20.58
C LYS A 54 17.15 -5.81 -21.14
#